data_AF-A0A9X4LE41-F1
#
_entry.id   AF-A0A9X4LE41-F1
#
_cell.length_a   1.000
_cell.length_b   1.000
_cell.length_c   1.000
_cell.angle_alpha   90.00
_cell.angle_beta   90.00
_cell.angle_gamma   90.00
#
_symmetry.space_group_name_H-M   'P 1'
#
loop_
_entity.id
_entity.type
_entity.pdbx_description
1 polymer ?
#
loop_
_entity_poly.entity_id
_entity_poly.type
_entity_poly.pdbx_seq_one_letter_code
_entity_poly.pdbx_strand_id
1 'polypeptide(L)'
;MSGDVKQDQHYTLLVPVDLKTKSGEVLERITELTFRRLKGADARKVLNAKDKGTGEFVTALVCASAGIPPSTFDQLDAADIFKAGELASDFFGVSQAT
;
A
#
# COMPACT_ATOMS: atom_id res chain seq x y z
N MET A 1 13.16 10.95 -23.62
CA MET A 1 12.18 10.03 -23.00
C MET A 1 11.49 10.81 -21.91
N SER A 2 10.25 11.23 -22.14
CA SER A 2 9.46 11.94 -21.13
C SER A 2 9.19 10.96 -19.99
N GLY A 3 9.81 11.18 -18.84
CA GLY A 3 9.56 10.37 -17.66
C GLY A 3 8.19 10.77 -17.10
N ASP A 4 7.12 10.16 -17.60
CA ASP A 4 5.78 10.43 -17.10
C ASP A 4 5.76 10.24 -15.58
N VAL A 5 5.53 11.34 -14.88
CA VAL A 5 5.38 11.32 -13.44
C VAL A 5 4.01 10.73 -13.15
N LYS A 6 3.95 9.42 -12.83
CA LYS A 6 2.71 8.78 -12.35
C LYS A 6 2.13 9.64 -11.21
N GLN A 7 0.94 10.18 -11.44
CA GLN A 7 0.16 10.95 -10.48
C GLN A 7 -0.34 10.03 -9.36
N ASP A 8 -0.75 10.62 -8.23
CA ASP A 8 -1.34 9.87 -7.12
C ASP A 8 -2.62 9.14 -7.60
N GLN A 9 -2.82 7.91 -7.13
CA GLN A 9 -4.00 7.10 -7.47
C GLN A 9 -4.88 6.92 -6.24
N HIS A 10 -6.18 7.05 -6.43
CA HIS A 10 -7.17 6.94 -5.37
C HIS A 10 -7.95 5.63 -5.51
N TYR A 11 -8.21 4.96 -4.38
CA TYR A 11 -9.00 3.75 -4.32
C TYR A 11 -9.98 3.82 -3.16
N THR A 12 -11.27 3.82 -3.46
CA THR A 12 -12.33 3.71 -2.46
C THR A 12 -12.40 2.27 -1.94
N LEU A 13 -12.30 2.12 -0.62
CA LEU A 13 -12.36 0.82 0.05
C LEU A 13 -13.77 0.23 -0.03
N LEU A 14 -13.86 -1.09 -0.15
CA LEU A 14 -15.11 -1.81 -0.04
C LEU A 14 -15.66 -1.77 1.39
N VAL A 15 -14.74 -1.87 2.37
CA VAL A 15 -15.07 -1.79 3.79
C VAL A 15 -14.21 -0.73 4.48
N PRO A 16 -14.81 0.25 5.20
CA PRO A 16 -14.04 1.27 5.91
C PRO A 16 -13.21 0.68 7.06
N VAL A 17 -11.94 1.06 7.12
CA VAL A 17 -10.98 0.59 8.15
C VAL A 17 -10.56 1.72 9.08
N ASP A 18 -10.06 1.36 10.26
CA ASP A 18 -9.61 2.34 11.25
C ASP A 18 -8.10 2.63 11.12
N LEU A 19 -7.76 3.91 11.02
CA LEU A 19 -6.40 4.38 11.26
C LEU A 19 -6.20 4.51 12.76
N LYS A 20 -5.22 3.79 13.31
CA LYS A 20 -4.95 3.77 14.75
C LYS A 20 -3.60 4.40 15.08
N THR A 21 -3.52 5.04 16.24
CA THR A 21 -2.24 5.42 16.84
C THR A 21 -1.45 4.18 17.24
N LYS A 22 -0.16 4.37 17.59
CA LYS A 22 0.66 3.31 18.19
C LYS A 22 0.08 2.76 19.51
N SER A 23 -0.72 3.55 20.23
CA SER A 23 -1.39 3.12 21.47
C SER A 23 -2.71 2.39 21.21
N GLY A 24 -3.13 2.24 19.95
CA GLY A 24 -4.35 1.52 19.57
C GLY A 24 -5.62 2.37 19.53
N GLU A 25 -5.51 3.67 19.81
CA GLU A 25 -6.62 4.62 19.70
C GLU A 25 -6.98 4.87 18.23
N VAL A 26 -8.27 4.87 17.91
CA VAL A 26 -8.74 5.19 16.55
C VAL A 26 -8.63 6.70 16.33
N LEU A 27 -7.78 7.10 15.38
CA LEU A 27 -7.63 8.49 14.94
C LEU A 27 -8.76 8.87 13.99
N GLU A 28 -9.01 8.03 13.00
CA GLU A 28 -10.03 8.25 12.00
C GLU A 28 -10.45 6.92 11.36
N ARG A 29 -11.63 6.94 10.75
CA ARG A 29 -12.09 5.86 9.88
C ARG A 29 -11.86 6.28 8.44
N ILE A 30 -11.02 5.53 7.73
CA ILE A 30 -10.69 5.81 6.33
C ILE A 30 -11.56 4.96 5.40
N THR A 31 -12.03 5.58 4.32
CA THR A 31 -12.85 4.96 3.27
C THR A 31 -12.14 4.97 1.92
N GLU A 32 -10.97 5.60 1.83
CA GLU A 32 -10.19 5.73 0.61
C GLU A 32 -8.70 5.59 0.94
N LEU A 33 -7.96 4.93 0.05
CA LEU A 33 -6.51 4.90 0.04
C LEU A 33 -5.97 5.79 -1.09
N THR A 34 -4.94 6.57 -0.78
CA THR A 34 -4.20 7.37 -1.77
C THR A 34 -2.82 6.77 -1.96
N PHE A 35 -2.57 6.20 -3.13
CA PHE A 35 -1.30 5.61 -3.52
C PHE A 35 -0.40 6.63 -4.18
N ARG A 36 0.83 6.72 -3.71
CA ARG A 36 1.87 7.62 -4.22
C ARG A 36 3.13 6.86 -4.63
N ARG A 37 3.98 7.57 -5.38
CA ARG A 37 5.34 7.12 -5.70
C ARG A 37 6.15 6.81 -4.44
N LEU A 38 6.84 5.68 -4.47
CA LEU A 38 7.76 5.26 -3.43
C LEU A 38 9.07 6.05 -3.53
N LYS A 39 9.60 6.50 -2.38
CA LYS A 39 10.95 7.07 -2.32
C LYS A 39 11.97 5.94 -2.16
N GLY A 40 13.25 6.24 -2.37
CA GLY A 40 14.32 5.24 -2.26
C GLY A 40 14.37 4.51 -0.91
N ALA A 41 14.02 5.19 0.18
CA ALA A 41 13.93 4.58 1.51
C ALA A 41 12.78 3.55 1.59
N ASP A 42 11.65 3.84 0.95
CA ASP A 42 10.48 2.97 0.91
C ASP A 42 10.76 1.75 0.02
N ALA A 43 11.34 1.97 -1.16
CA ALA A 43 11.75 0.91 -2.08
C ALA A 43 12.68 -0.10 -1.38
N ARG A 44 13.64 0.37 -0.58
CA ARG A 44 14.53 -0.51 0.19
C ARG A 44 13.78 -1.37 1.21
N LYS A 45 12.79 -0.79 1.92
CA LYS A 45 11.96 -1.54 2.87
C LYS A 45 11.16 -2.64 2.16
N VAL A 46 10.55 -2.31 1.02
CA VAL A 46 9.77 -3.24 0.20
C VAL A 46 10.65 -4.38 -0.32
N LEU A 47 11.83 -4.07 -0.86
CA LEU A 47 12.78 -5.09 -1.34
C LEU A 47 13.23 -6.03 -0.23
N ASN A 48 13.54 -5.49 0.96
CA ASN A 48 13.93 -6.33 2.11
C ASN A 48 12.78 -7.21 2.62
N ALA A 49 11.53 -6.83 2.38
CA ALA A 49 10.36 -7.64 2.73
C ALA A 49 10.15 -8.82 1.76
N LYS A 50 10.66 -8.72 0.52
CA LYS A 50 10.54 -9.78 -0.50
C LYS A 50 11.13 -11.11 -0.03
N ASP A 51 12.25 -11.07 0.68
CA ASP A 51 12.93 -12.28 1.19
C ASP A 51 12.15 -12.99 2.30
N LYS A 52 11.12 -12.34 2.85
CA LYS A 52 10.24 -12.89 3.89
C LYS A 52 8.98 -13.56 3.33
N GLY A 53 8.72 -13.42 2.03
CA GLY A 53 7.60 -14.02 1.32
C GLY A 53 6.64 -13.00 0.71
N THR A 54 5.75 -13.50 -0.15
CA THR A 54 4.83 -12.67 -0.95
C THR A 54 3.88 -11.83 -0.08
N GLY A 55 3.39 -12.37 1.04
CA GLY A 55 2.51 -11.62 1.95
C GLY A 55 3.20 -10.38 2.52
N GLU A 56 4.38 -10.56 3.12
CA GLU A 56 5.19 -9.47 3.68
C GLU A 56 5.57 -8.42 2.62
N PHE A 57 5.89 -8.87 1.40
CA PHE A 57 6.14 -7.99 0.28
C PHE A 57 4.94 -7.10 -0.06
N VAL A 58 3.75 -7.69 -0.20
CA VAL A 58 2.52 -6.97 -0.51
C VAL A 58 2.17 -5.99 0.61
N THR A 59 2.22 -6.43 1.87
CA THR A 59 1.99 -5.55 3.03
C THR A 59 2.93 -4.36 3.03
N ALA A 60 4.24 -4.58 2.87
CA ALA A 60 5.23 -3.51 2.85
C ALA A 60 5.00 -2.54 1.69
N LEU A 61 4.67 -3.08 0.50
CA LEU A 61 4.44 -2.30 -0.70
C LEU A 61 3.22 -1.39 -0.58
N VAL A 62 2.08 -1.96 -0.16
CA VAL A 62 0.82 -1.23 0.03
C VAL A 62 0.97 -0.19 1.14
N CYS A 63 1.51 -0.56 2.31
CA CYS A 63 1.68 0.36 3.43
C CYS A 63 2.58 1.55 3.06
N ALA A 64 3.67 1.30 2.33
CA ALA A 64 4.59 2.34 1.93
C ALA A 64 3.97 3.29 0.88
N SER A 65 3.25 2.73 -0.10
CA SER A 65 2.63 3.51 -1.17
C SER A 65 1.40 4.28 -0.69
N ALA A 66 0.53 3.65 0.11
CA ALA A 66 -0.68 4.27 0.65
C ALA A 66 -0.43 5.11 1.91
N GLY A 67 0.75 5.02 2.51
CA GLY A 67 1.10 5.77 3.72
C GLY A 67 0.35 5.32 4.99
N ILE A 68 -0.15 4.09 5.01
CA ILE A 68 -0.86 3.50 6.15
C ILE A 68 0.05 2.57 6.96
N PRO A 69 -0.19 2.40 8.28
CA PRO A 69 0.53 1.42 9.08
C PRO A 69 0.04 -0.02 8.79
N PRO A 70 0.86 -1.06 9.07
CA PRO A 70 0.44 -2.45 8.91
C PRO A 70 -0.84 -2.80 9.66
N SER A 71 -1.05 -2.24 10.85
CA SER A 71 -2.28 -2.47 11.63
C SER A 71 -3.55 -1.98 10.94
N THR A 72 -3.45 -1.03 10.00
CA THR A 72 -4.56 -0.60 9.16
C THR A 72 -4.71 -1.49 7.94
N PHE A 73 -3.58 -1.94 7.35
CA PHE A 73 -3.58 -2.93 6.27
C PHE A 73 -4.23 -4.25 6.70
N ASP A 74 -3.95 -4.73 7.91
CA ASP A 74 -4.49 -6.00 8.44
C ASP A 74 -6.03 -5.99 8.61
N GLN A 75 -6.66 -4.82 8.52
CA GLN A 75 -8.12 -4.68 8.57
C GLN A 75 -8.78 -4.74 7.18
N LEU A 76 -7.99 -4.64 6.11
CA LEU A 76 -8.49 -4.69 4.74
C LEU A 76 -9.03 -6.10 4.46
N ASP A 77 -10.13 -6.16 3.71
CA ASP A 77 -10.59 -7.44 3.19
C ASP A 77 -9.67 -7.94 2.07
N ALA A 78 -9.83 -9.20 1.68
CA ALA A 78 -8.99 -9.80 0.65
C ALA A 78 -9.09 -9.06 -0.71
N ALA A 79 -10.27 -8.58 -1.10
CA ALA A 79 -10.47 -7.90 -2.38
C ALA A 79 -9.78 -6.52 -2.39
N ASP A 80 -9.90 -5.77 -1.29
CA ASP A 80 -9.18 -4.53 -1.08
C ASP A 80 -7.65 -4.75 -1.08
N ILE A 81 -7.16 -5.84 -0.48
CA ILE A 81 -5.73 -6.19 -0.50
C ILE A 81 -5.25 -6.45 -1.93
N PHE A 82 -5.98 -7.24 -2.72
CA PHE A 82 -5.60 -7.52 -4.11
C PHE A 82 -5.58 -6.25 -4.94
N LYS A 83 -6.62 -5.40 -4.83
CA LYS A 83 -6.69 -4.18 -5.62
C LYS A 83 -5.64 -3.16 -5.21
N ALA A 84 -5.41 -2.99 -3.91
CA ALA A 84 -4.33 -2.16 -3.38
C ALA A 84 -2.94 -2.65 -3.83
N GLY A 85 -2.73 -3.96 -3.86
CA GLY A 85 -1.50 -4.57 -4.35
C GLY A 85 -1.22 -4.27 -5.82
N GLU A 86 -2.24 -4.36 -6.68
CA GLU A 86 -2.17 -3.99 -8.09
C GLU A 86 -1.74 -2.53 -8.26
N LEU A 87 -2.45 -1.61 -7.60
CA LEU A 87 -2.19 -0.17 -7.66
C LEU A 87 -0.81 0.20 -7.14
N ALA A 88 -0.36 -0.40 -6.04
CA ALA A 88 0.94 -0.13 -5.45
C ALA A 88 2.10 -0.70 -6.30
N SER A 89 1.91 -1.88 -6.92
CA SER A 89 2.89 -2.51 -7.83
C SER A 89 3.20 -1.61 -9.03
N ASP A 90 2.17 -0.90 -9.48
CA ASP A 90 2.22 0.07 -10.56
C ASP A 90 3.19 1.22 -10.29
N PHE A 91 3.35 1.64 -9.03
CA PHE A 91 4.32 2.66 -8.62
C PHE A 91 5.73 2.10 -8.38
N PHE A 92 5.85 0.80 -8.08
CA PHE A 92 7.12 0.15 -7.84
C PHE A 92 7.82 -0.31 -9.12
N GLY A 93 7.10 -0.33 -10.25
CA GLY A 93 7.65 -0.74 -11.56
C GLY A 93 7.78 -2.26 -11.72
N VAL A 94 7.10 -3.02 -10.87
CA VAL A 94 6.86 -4.45 -11.04
C VAL A 94 5.47 -4.60 -11.62
N SER A 95 5.37 -4.74 -12.94
CA SER A 95 4.14 -5.27 -13.51
C SER A 95 3.95 -6.67 -12.95
N GLN A 96 2.84 -6.95 -12.27
CA GLN A 96 2.39 -8.34 -12.19
C GLN A 96 2.11 -8.74 -13.64
N ALA A 97 2.92 -9.66 -14.17
CA ALA A 97 2.62 -10.27 -15.45
C ALA A 97 1.26 -10.97 -15.29
N THR A 98 0.32 -10.58 -16.15
CA THR A 98 -1.03 -11.13 -16.22
C THR A 98 -0.99 -12.60 -16.60
#